data_AF-A0A1H5P7T5-F1
#
_entry.id   AF-A0A1H5P7T5-F1
#
_cell.length_a   1.000
_cell.length_b   1.000
_cell.length_c   1.000
_cell.angle_alpha   90.00
_cell.angle_beta   90.00
_cell.angle_gamma   90.00
#
_symmetry.space_group_name_H-M   'P 1'
#
loop_
_entity.id
_entity.type
_entity.pdbx_description
1 polymer ?
#
loop_
_entity_poly.entity_id
_entity_poly.type
_entity_poly.pdbx_seq_one_letter_code
_entity_poly.pdbx_strand_id
1 'polypeptide(L)'
;MRLALGCPFVAAIIMSWPGHTLAQSPPSLSAGIPEAPIGHRQPTARDVPSNDSIKGVENTGKSDIFGPAARFLPKLDIKATCRRAQPLSEGQESAYQGCLNDETEAQKELSRTWFNYRAVARAVCTQETRIGGAPSFVELLTCLQLDRQAADAENENKKQLNLPGAARRPSAAPSN
;
A
#
# COMPACT_ATOMS: atom_id res chain seq x y z
N MET A 1 16.61 -10.34 -59.77
CA MET A 1 15.40 -9.91 -59.03
C MET A 1 15.67 -10.04 -57.54
N ARG A 2 15.88 -8.92 -56.85
CA ARG A 2 15.96 -8.83 -55.38
C ARG A 2 14.68 -8.12 -54.92
N LEU A 3 13.84 -8.78 -54.14
CA LEU A 3 12.68 -8.18 -53.49
C LEU A 3 12.94 -8.18 -51.98
N ALA A 4 13.38 -7.03 -51.49
CA ALA A 4 13.40 -6.69 -50.08
C ALA A 4 11.99 -6.23 -49.68
N LEU A 5 11.32 -6.98 -48.81
CA LEU A 5 10.16 -6.45 -48.08
C LEU A 5 10.71 -5.63 -46.91
N GLY A 6 10.81 -4.32 -47.14
CA GLY A 6 11.07 -3.33 -46.10
C GLY A 6 9.86 -3.18 -45.19
N CYS A 7 10.12 -3.30 -43.89
CA CYS A 7 9.20 -3.05 -42.79
C CYS A 7 8.61 -1.63 -42.89
N PRO A 8 7.28 -1.43 -42.74
CA PRO A 8 6.68 -0.12 -42.84
C PRO A 8 7.14 0.77 -41.68
N PHE A 9 7.64 1.95 -42.06
CA PHE A 9 7.72 3.19 -41.30
C PHE A 9 7.31 3.08 -39.81
N VAL A 10 8.32 3.01 -38.94
CA VAL A 10 8.19 3.56 -37.59
C VAL A 10 7.98 5.06 -37.78
N ALA A 11 6.72 5.49 -37.77
CA ALA A 11 6.38 6.89 -37.66
C ALA A 11 6.91 7.37 -36.30
N ALA A 12 8.11 7.94 -36.31
CA ALA A 12 8.62 8.73 -35.21
C ALA A 12 7.67 9.93 -35.04
N ILE A 13 6.69 9.79 -34.14
CA ILE A 13 5.96 10.93 -33.62
C ILE A 13 6.96 11.67 -32.74
N ILE A 14 7.74 12.54 -33.38
CA ILE A 14 8.47 13.61 -32.72
C ILE A 14 7.40 14.46 -32.04
N MET A 15 7.15 14.19 -30.75
CA MET A 15 6.45 15.14 -29.91
C MET A 15 7.35 16.37 -29.79
N SER A 16 7.21 17.27 -30.75
CA SER A 16 7.68 18.65 -30.65
C SER A 16 6.90 19.26 -29.50
N TRP A 17 7.45 19.20 -28.29
CA TRP A 17 6.95 19.99 -27.18
C TRP A 17 7.18 21.46 -27.55
N PRO A 18 6.13 22.27 -27.75
CA PRO A 18 6.33 23.70 -27.78
C PRO A 18 6.94 24.07 -26.42
N GLY A 19 8.10 24.71 -26.44
CA GLY A 19 8.69 25.29 -25.25
C GLY A 19 7.74 26.35 -24.71
N HIS A 20 6.90 25.99 -23.75
CA HIS A 20 6.15 26.94 -22.97
C HIS A 20 7.15 27.65 -22.06
N THR A 21 7.67 28.80 -22.51
CA THR A 21 8.37 29.75 -21.65
C THR A 21 7.39 30.24 -20.59
N LEU A 22 7.42 29.63 -19.41
CA LEU A 22 6.75 30.20 -18.24
C LEU A 22 7.58 31.40 -17.80
N ALA A 23 7.13 32.60 -18.19
CA ALA A 23 7.54 33.84 -17.56
C ALA A 23 7.04 33.81 -16.12
N GLN A 24 7.86 33.28 -15.21
CA GLN A 24 7.56 33.27 -13.79
C GLN A 24 8.06 34.59 -13.22
N SER A 25 7.14 35.53 -13.02
CA SER A 25 7.38 36.72 -12.20
C SER A 25 7.87 36.25 -10.82
N PRO A 26 8.92 36.87 -10.25
CA PRO A 26 9.28 36.58 -8.87
C PRO A 26 8.08 36.92 -7.97
N PRO A 27 7.71 36.03 -7.02
CA PRO A 27 6.69 36.37 -6.04
C PRO A 27 7.20 37.58 -5.23
N SER A 28 6.41 38.65 -5.22
CA SER A 28 6.59 39.74 -4.28
C SER A 28 6.60 39.17 -2.87
N LEU A 29 7.67 39.44 -2.11
CA LEU A 29 7.77 39.13 -0.68
C LEU A 29 6.65 39.89 0.05
N SER A 30 5.51 39.23 0.20
CA SER A 30 4.47 39.68 1.11
C SER A 30 4.97 39.44 2.53
N ALA A 31 4.98 40.51 3.30
CA ALA A 31 5.41 40.55 4.67
C ALA A 31 4.59 39.59 5.56
N GLY A 32 5.28 38.85 6.42
CA GLY A 32 4.75 38.31 7.67
C GLY A 32 3.93 37.02 7.58
N ILE A 33 4.60 35.88 7.44
CA ILE A 33 4.06 34.60 7.93
C ILE A 33 4.48 34.49 9.41
N PRO A 34 3.56 34.38 10.39
CA PRO A 34 3.96 34.10 11.77
C PRO A 34 4.61 32.72 11.85
N GLU A 35 5.71 32.63 12.59
CA GLU A 35 6.43 31.37 12.83
C GLU A 35 5.49 30.35 13.50
N ALA A 36 5.40 29.15 12.92
CA ALA A 36 4.59 28.08 13.49
C ALA A 36 5.14 27.71 14.88
N PRO A 37 4.28 27.48 15.90
CA PRO A 37 4.73 27.08 17.22
C PRO A 37 5.61 25.83 17.15
N ILE A 38 6.89 25.98 17.54
CA ILE A 38 7.82 24.86 17.68
C ILE A 38 7.36 24.04 18.89
N GLY A 39 6.64 22.96 18.62
CA GLY A 39 6.04 22.13 19.65
C GLY A 39 5.67 20.74 19.15
N HIS A 40 6.61 20.02 18.53
CA HIS A 40 6.43 18.58 18.31
C HIS A 40 6.64 17.83 19.63
N ARG A 41 5.62 17.81 20.51
CA ARG A 41 5.59 16.85 21.62
C ARG A 41 5.11 15.52 21.05
N GLN A 42 5.98 14.52 20.94
CA GLN A 42 5.52 13.14 20.73
C GLN A 42 4.60 12.74 21.89
N PRO A 43 3.44 12.12 21.61
CA PRO A 43 2.60 11.52 22.64
C PRO A 43 3.43 10.52 23.46
N THR A 44 3.35 10.64 24.77
CA THR A 44 3.98 9.69 25.69
C THR A 44 3.01 8.54 25.97
N ALA A 45 3.50 7.40 26.46
CA ALA A 45 2.65 6.25 26.79
C ALA A 45 1.49 6.56 27.77
N ARG A 46 1.55 7.70 28.47
CA ARG A 46 0.49 8.19 29.37
C ARG A 46 -0.68 8.86 28.65
N ASP A 47 -0.50 9.23 27.38
CA ASP A 47 -1.51 9.89 26.54
C ASP A 47 -2.38 8.85 25.78
N VAL A 48 -2.18 7.54 26.05
CA VAL A 48 -2.95 6.44 25.47
C VAL A 48 -4.09 6.05 26.44
N PRO A 49 -5.37 6.16 26.04
CA PRO A 49 -6.50 5.70 26.86
C PRO A 49 -6.40 4.20 27.19
N SER A 50 -6.92 3.79 28.34
CA SER A 50 -6.96 2.38 28.73
C SER A 50 -7.84 1.54 27.79
N ASN A 51 -7.41 0.30 27.55
CA ASN A 51 -8.02 -0.66 26.65
C ASN A 51 -9.44 -1.07 27.10
N ASP A 52 -10.47 -0.54 26.43
CA ASP A 52 -11.85 -1.00 26.58
C ASP A 52 -12.08 -2.28 25.75
N SER A 53 -11.51 -3.38 26.23
CA SER A 53 -11.75 -4.71 25.67
C SER A 53 -13.20 -5.13 25.92
N ILE A 54 -14.05 -4.96 24.91
CA ILE A 54 -15.40 -5.55 24.88
C ILE A 54 -15.28 -7.08 24.91
N LYS A 55 -15.87 -7.69 25.94
CA LYS A 55 -16.04 -9.14 26.06
C LYS A 55 -16.76 -9.68 24.82
N GLY A 56 -16.21 -10.74 24.25
CA GLY A 56 -16.69 -11.37 23.03
C GLY A 56 -18.18 -11.69 23.07
N VAL A 57 -18.93 -11.10 22.14
CA VAL A 57 -20.24 -11.61 21.74
C VAL A 57 -19.99 -12.74 20.75
N GLU A 58 -20.22 -13.95 21.23
CA GLU A 58 -20.40 -15.13 20.40
C GLU A 58 -21.73 -14.96 19.64
N ASN A 59 -21.66 -14.90 18.32
CA ASN A 59 -22.84 -15.14 17.48
C ASN A 59 -22.47 -16.08 16.34
N THR A 60 -23.00 -17.29 16.48
CA THR A 60 -23.10 -18.34 15.48
C THR A 60 -23.94 -17.84 14.30
N GLY A 61 -23.33 -17.75 13.11
CA GLY A 61 -24.00 -17.33 11.88
C GLY A 61 -23.30 -17.88 10.65
N LYS A 62 -23.86 -18.97 10.13
CA LYS A 62 -23.59 -19.72 8.89
C LYS A 62 -22.95 -18.90 7.75
N SER A 63 -21.73 -19.28 7.34
CA SER A 63 -20.91 -18.61 6.33
C SER A 63 -20.64 -19.50 5.12
N ASP A 64 -21.51 -19.44 4.10
CA ASP A 64 -21.31 -20.12 2.81
C ASP A 64 -21.00 -19.11 1.68
N ILE A 65 -20.34 -17.98 2.00
CA ILE A 65 -20.05 -16.89 1.03
C ILE A 65 -18.54 -16.60 0.88
N PHE A 66 -17.71 -17.13 1.76
CA PHE A 66 -16.27 -16.88 1.76
C PHE A 66 -15.53 -18.14 1.30
N GLY A 67 -14.48 -17.99 0.50
CA GLY A 67 -13.77 -19.09 -0.16
C GLY A 67 -13.25 -20.17 0.81
N PRO A 68 -12.60 -21.24 0.29
CA PRO A 68 -12.29 -22.44 1.07
C PRO A 68 -11.44 -22.20 2.33
N ALA A 69 -10.72 -21.06 2.43
CA ALA A 69 -9.91 -20.73 3.59
C ALA A 69 -10.59 -19.82 4.63
N ALA A 70 -11.84 -19.40 4.46
CA ALA A 70 -12.50 -18.42 5.33
C ALA A 70 -12.44 -18.77 6.83
N ARG A 71 -12.60 -20.05 7.16
CA ARG A 71 -12.53 -20.59 8.53
C ARG A 71 -11.16 -20.45 9.20
N PHE A 72 -10.10 -20.20 8.42
CA PHE A 72 -8.72 -20.06 8.91
C PHE A 72 -8.27 -18.60 8.99
N LEU A 73 -9.09 -17.66 8.52
CA LEU A 73 -8.80 -16.24 8.66
C LEU A 73 -9.03 -15.80 10.11
N PRO A 74 -8.27 -14.78 10.58
CA PRO A 74 -8.58 -14.17 11.86
C PRO A 74 -9.98 -13.57 11.87
N LYS A 75 -10.65 -13.63 13.02
CA LYS A 75 -11.96 -13.02 13.21
C LYS A 75 -11.78 -11.52 13.43
N LEU A 76 -11.94 -10.74 12.38
CA LEU A 76 -11.95 -9.27 12.43
C LEU A 76 -13.38 -8.76 12.23
N ASP A 77 -13.77 -7.74 12.99
CA ASP A 77 -15.11 -7.14 12.89
C ASP A 77 -15.08 -5.95 11.93
N ILE A 78 -15.51 -6.20 10.70
CA ILE A 78 -15.59 -5.20 9.61
C ILE A 78 -16.37 -3.95 10.04
N LYS A 79 -17.49 -4.11 10.76
CA LYS A 79 -18.30 -2.96 11.18
C LYS A 79 -17.56 -2.14 12.23
N ALA A 80 -16.89 -2.81 13.18
CA ALA A 80 -16.07 -2.12 14.17
C ALA A 80 -14.92 -1.33 13.53
N THR A 81 -14.29 -1.89 12.49
CA THR A 81 -13.25 -1.24 11.71
C THR A 81 -13.78 -0.03 10.96
N CYS A 82 -14.90 -0.17 10.28
CA CYS A 82 -15.46 0.90 9.45
C CYS A 82 -16.15 2.02 10.22
N ARG A 83 -16.53 1.84 11.49
CA ARG A 83 -17.11 2.92 12.31
C ARG A 83 -16.25 4.19 12.40
N ARG A 84 -14.95 4.07 12.17
CA ARG A 84 -14.02 5.22 12.18
C ARG A 84 -13.84 5.87 10.80
N ALA A 85 -14.44 5.32 9.74
CA ALA A 85 -14.33 5.86 8.40
C ALA A 85 -15.06 7.20 8.31
N GLN A 86 -14.32 8.26 7.97
CA GLN A 86 -14.84 9.60 7.76
C GLN A 86 -14.83 9.94 6.27
N PRO A 87 -15.84 10.67 5.76
CA PRO A 87 -15.85 11.13 4.37
C PRO A 87 -14.65 12.02 4.08
N LEU A 88 -13.98 11.76 2.95
CA LEU A 88 -12.88 12.59 2.47
C LEU A 88 -13.37 13.86 1.76
N SER A 89 -14.63 13.86 1.29
CA SER A 89 -15.29 14.99 0.64
C SER A 89 -16.82 14.83 0.68
N GLU A 90 -17.55 15.93 0.55
CA GLU A 90 -19.02 15.90 0.44
C GLU A 90 -19.44 15.20 -0.87
N GLY A 91 -20.36 14.24 -0.79
CA GLY A 91 -20.94 13.57 -1.96
C GLY A 91 -20.32 12.24 -2.39
N GLN A 92 -19.31 11.71 -1.68
CA GLN A 92 -18.95 10.29 -1.82
C GLN A 92 -20.04 9.41 -1.18
N GLU A 93 -20.23 8.18 -1.71
CA GLU A 93 -20.83 7.07 -0.94
C GLU A 93 -20.32 7.18 0.50
N SER A 94 -21.20 7.03 1.49
CA SER A 94 -20.79 7.22 2.89
C SER A 94 -19.46 6.49 3.11
N ALA A 95 -18.41 7.15 3.60
CA ALA A 95 -17.09 6.53 3.72
C ALA A 95 -17.13 5.20 4.50
N TYR A 96 -18.14 5.07 5.35
CA TYR A 96 -18.54 3.82 5.97
C TYR A 96 -18.84 2.70 4.95
N GLN A 97 -19.72 2.92 3.97
CA GLN A 97 -20.06 1.94 2.94
C GLN A 97 -18.88 1.58 2.03
N GLY A 98 -18.05 2.58 1.66
CA GLY A 98 -16.80 2.33 0.96
C GLY A 98 -15.89 1.38 1.75
N CYS A 99 -15.67 1.69 3.03
CA CYS A 99 -14.91 0.83 3.92
C CYS A 99 -15.50 -0.59 4.03
N LEU A 100 -16.83 -0.74 4.16
CA LEU A 100 -17.46 -2.06 4.22
C LEU A 100 -17.15 -2.90 2.98
N ASN A 101 -17.16 -2.27 1.80
CA ASN A 101 -16.85 -2.92 0.54
C ASN A 101 -15.38 -3.36 0.51
N ASP A 102 -14.46 -2.45 0.83
CA ASP A 102 -13.01 -2.71 0.82
C ASP A 102 -12.62 -3.84 1.79
N GLU A 103 -13.15 -3.81 3.01
CA GLU A 103 -12.92 -4.84 4.03
C GLU A 103 -13.48 -6.20 3.61
N THR A 104 -14.66 -6.22 2.99
CA THR A 104 -15.29 -7.44 2.51
C THR A 104 -14.53 -8.03 1.32
N GLU A 105 -14.04 -7.18 0.41
CA GLU A 105 -13.22 -7.61 -0.72
C GLU A 105 -11.88 -8.16 -0.25
N ALA A 106 -11.20 -7.48 0.67
CA ALA A 106 -9.95 -7.96 1.25
C ALA A 106 -10.14 -9.30 1.98
N GLN A 107 -11.23 -9.49 2.72
CA GLN A 107 -11.56 -10.77 3.35
C GLN A 107 -11.76 -11.87 2.31
N LYS A 108 -12.46 -11.59 1.20
CA LYS A 108 -12.64 -12.56 0.10
C LYS A 108 -11.31 -12.92 -0.54
N GLU A 109 -10.46 -11.94 -0.80
CA GLU A 109 -9.14 -12.18 -1.40
C GLU A 109 -8.24 -13.01 -0.48
N LEU A 110 -8.21 -12.67 0.81
CA LEU A 110 -7.54 -13.48 1.83
C LEU A 110 -8.11 -14.91 1.86
N SER A 111 -9.42 -15.10 1.75
CA SER A 111 -10.02 -16.44 1.75
C SER A 111 -9.59 -17.33 0.58
N ARG A 112 -9.15 -16.73 -0.53
CA ARG A 112 -8.63 -17.42 -1.71
C ARG A 112 -7.13 -17.67 -1.61
N THR A 113 -6.40 -16.70 -1.07
CA THR A 113 -4.93 -16.68 -1.12
C THR A 113 -4.24 -16.98 0.20
N TRP A 114 -4.98 -17.17 1.30
CA TRP A 114 -4.44 -17.34 2.66
C TRP A 114 -3.24 -18.30 2.71
N PHE A 115 -3.39 -19.48 2.11
CA PHE A 115 -2.37 -20.52 2.14
C PHE A 115 -1.20 -20.30 1.17
N ASN A 116 -1.27 -19.30 0.29
CA ASN A 116 -0.16 -18.88 -0.56
C ASN A 116 0.87 -18.04 0.21
N TYR A 117 0.50 -17.53 1.39
CA TYR A 117 1.41 -16.76 2.26
C TYR A 117 2.08 -17.65 3.30
N ARG A 118 3.35 -17.32 3.61
CA ARG A 118 4.17 -18.00 4.62
C ARG A 118 3.45 -18.00 5.97
N ALA A 119 3.53 -19.12 6.70
CA ALA A 119 2.88 -19.25 8.00
C ALA A 119 3.36 -18.18 9.02
N VAL A 120 4.66 -17.87 8.99
CA VAL A 120 5.24 -16.82 9.85
C VAL A 120 4.66 -15.44 9.50
N ALA A 121 4.59 -15.10 8.21
CA ALA A 121 4.00 -13.84 7.76
C ALA A 121 2.52 -13.71 8.17
N ARG A 122 1.74 -14.79 8.05
CA ARG A 122 0.36 -14.83 8.53
C ARG A 122 0.25 -14.53 10.03
N ALA A 123 1.12 -15.10 10.84
CA ALA A 123 1.13 -14.86 12.28
C ALA A 123 1.52 -13.41 12.61
N VAL A 124 2.62 -12.92 12.02
CA VAL A 124 3.14 -11.55 12.23
C VAL A 124 2.10 -10.53 11.78
N CYS A 125 1.66 -10.57 10.53
CA CYS A 125 0.71 -9.61 9.99
C CYS A 125 -0.64 -9.61 10.74
N THR A 126 -1.10 -10.76 11.23
CA THR A 126 -2.31 -10.82 12.07
C THR A 126 -2.12 -10.13 13.44
N GLN A 127 -0.89 -10.13 13.95
CA GLN A 127 -0.56 -9.42 15.19
C GLN A 127 -0.45 -7.91 14.95
N GLU A 128 0.14 -7.49 13.82
CA GLU A 128 0.27 -6.08 13.47
C GLU A 128 -1.08 -5.36 13.37
N THR A 129 -2.11 -6.00 12.80
CA THR A 129 -3.45 -5.37 12.70
C THR A 129 -4.10 -5.08 14.05
N ARG A 130 -3.59 -5.62 15.15
CA ARG A 130 -4.09 -5.34 16.51
C ARG A 130 -3.47 -4.08 17.11
N ILE A 131 -2.47 -3.52 16.46
CA ILE A 131 -1.78 -2.32 16.90
C ILE A 131 -2.48 -1.11 16.26
N GLY A 132 -2.81 -0.09 17.05
CA GLY A 132 -3.38 1.16 16.52
C GLY A 132 -4.91 1.22 16.39
N GLY A 133 -5.65 0.23 16.89
CA GLY A 133 -7.10 0.31 17.06
C GLY A 133 -7.87 -0.95 16.65
N ALA A 134 -8.87 -0.77 15.79
CA ALA A 134 -9.70 -1.88 15.30
C ALA A 134 -9.06 -2.52 14.06
N PRO A 135 -8.87 -3.85 14.07
CA PRO A 135 -8.10 -4.57 13.06
C PRO A 135 -8.80 -4.62 11.69
N SER A 136 -8.02 -4.53 10.61
CA SER A 136 -8.51 -4.46 9.23
C SER A 136 -8.09 -5.67 8.39
N PHE A 137 -8.99 -6.19 7.56
CA PHE A 137 -8.64 -7.18 6.53
C PHE A 137 -7.82 -6.56 5.40
N VAL A 138 -8.06 -5.29 5.07
CA VAL A 138 -7.24 -4.55 4.10
C VAL A 138 -5.79 -4.48 4.59
N GLU A 139 -5.59 -4.06 5.84
CA GLU A 139 -4.27 -3.98 6.46
C GLU A 139 -3.57 -5.35 6.50
N LEU A 140 -4.29 -6.41 6.90
CA LEU A 140 -3.77 -7.77 6.92
C LEU A 140 -3.33 -8.22 5.52
N LEU A 141 -4.16 -8.00 4.51
CA LEU A 141 -3.84 -8.35 3.13
C LEU A 141 -2.62 -7.57 2.64
N THR A 142 -2.56 -6.26 2.90
CA THR A 142 -1.44 -5.41 2.51
C THR A 142 -0.14 -5.84 3.19
N CYS A 143 -0.15 -6.12 4.49
CA CYS A 143 1.04 -6.61 5.20
C CYS A 143 1.56 -7.91 4.58
N LEU A 144 0.67 -8.84 4.25
CA LEU A 144 1.04 -10.11 3.62
C LEU A 144 1.61 -9.93 2.20
N GLN A 145 1.05 -9.02 1.43
CA GLN A 145 1.58 -8.66 0.11
C GLN A 145 2.97 -8.02 0.21
N LEU A 146 3.18 -7.15 1.20
CA LEU A 146 4.47 -6.52 1.48
C LEU A 146 5.53 -7.54 1.93
N ASP A 147 5.19 -8.50 2.82
CA ASP A 147 6.12 -9.58 3.22
C ASP A 147 6.57 -10.40 2.00
N ARG A 148 5.62 -10.74 1.11
CA ARG A 148 5.93 -11.45 -0.13
C ARG A 148 6.85 -10.63 -1.02
N GLN A 149 6.52 -9.36 -1.27
CA GLN A 149 7.34 -8.47 -2.09
C GLN A 149 8.76 -8.31 -1.51
N ALA A 150 8.89 -8.21 -0.19
CA ALA A 150 10.19 -8.13 0.48
C ALA A 150 11.00 -9.43 0.30
N ALA A 151 10.36 -10.59 0.42
CA ALA A 151 11.01 -11.88 0.18
C ALA A 151 11.45 -12.05 -1.28
N ASP A 152 10.61 -11.63 -2.24
CA ASP A 152 10.94 -11.66 -3.67
C ASP A 152 12.13 -10.73 -3.98
N ALA A 153 12.15 -9.53 -3.40
CA ALA A 153 13.26 -8.60 -3.54
C ALA A 153 14.57 -9.15 -2.93
N GLU A 154 14.52 -9.81 -1.78
CA GLU A 154 15.68 -10.47 -1.18
C GLU A 154 16.25 -11.57 -2.10
N ASN A 155 15.38 -12.36 -2.71
CA ASN A 155 15.78 -13.44 -3.62
C ASN A 155 16.48 -12.88 -4.88
N GLU A 156 15.95 -11.80 -5.47
CA GLU A 156 16.60 -11.16 -6.62
C GLU A 156 17.96 -10.56 -6.25
N ASN A 157 18.09 -9.92 -5.08
CA ASN A 157 19.39 -9.44 -4.60
C ASN A 157 20.40 -10.58 -4.41
N LYS A 158 20.00 -11.71 -3.81
CA LYS A 158 20.87 -12.90 -3.67
C LYS A 158 21.31 -13.46 -5.02
N LYS A 159 20.42 -13.49 -6.01
CA LYS A 159 20.75 -13.89 -7.38
C LYS A 159 21.79 -12.96 -8.00
N GLN A 160 21.66 -11.65 -7.79
CA GLN A 160 22.65 -10.68 -8.27
C GLN A 160 24.03 -10.87 -7.62
N LEU A 161 24.06 -11.19 -6.32
CA LEU A 161 25.29 -11.48 -5.59
C LEU A 161 25.95 -12.81 -6.03
N ASN A 162 25.16 -13.78 -6.47
CA ASN A 162 25.63 -15.08 -6.97
C ASN A 162 25.94 -15.12 -8.47
N LEU A 163 25.84 -13.99 -9.20
CA LEU A 163 26.29 -13.92 -10.59
C LEU A 163 27.84 -13.97 -10.62
N PRO A 164 28.46 -14.92 -11.34
CA PRO A 164 29.90 -14.89 -11.58
C PRO A 164 30.22 -13.58 -12.32
N GLY A 165 30.97 -12.70 -11.67
CA GLY A 165 31.11 -11.31 -12.10
C GLY A 165 31.71 -11.14 -13.49
N ALA A 166 31.05 -10.37 -14.36
CA ALA A 166 31.69 -9.51 -15.36
C ALA A 166 30.64 -8.66 -16.11
N ALA A 167 30.25 -7.54 -15.50
CA ALA A 167 30.00 -6.27 -16.21
C ALA A 167 29.68 -5.17 -15.18
N ARG A 168 30.64 -4.83 -14.30
CA ARG A 168 30.65 -3.47 -13.76
C ARG A 168 30.86 -2.54 -14.94
N ARG A 169 29.77 -1.94 -15.39
CA ARG A 169 29.77 -0.82 -16.33
C ARG A 169 30.78 0.21 -15.80
N PRO A 170 31.84 0.58 -16.52
CA PRO A 170 32.71 1.65 -16.08
C PRO A 170 31.88 2.92 -15.99
N SER A 171 31.77 3.47 -14.79
CA SER A 171 31.21 4.79 -14.56
C SER A 171 32.15 5.77 -15.23
N ALA A 172 31.75 6.29 -16.39
CA ALA A 172 32.50 7.34 -17.06
C ALA A 172 32.51 8.56 -16.12
N ALA A 173 33.69 8.88 -15.59
CA ALA A 173 33.93 10.15 -14.93
C ALA A 173 33.88 11.27 -16.00
N PRO A 174 33.32 12.44 -15.70
CA PRO A 174 33.38 13.57 -16.61
C PRO A 174 34.82 14.09 -16.69
N SER A 175 35.36 14.15 -17.90
CA SER A 175 36.63 14.83 -18.21
C SER A 175 36.39 16.34 -18.25
N ASN A 176 37.36 17.09 -17.71
CA ASN A 176 37.47 18.56 -17.66
C ASN A 176 36.98 19.31 -18.90
#